data_AF-A0A8G2BIG0-F1
#
_entry.id   AF-A0A8G2BIG0-F1
#
_cell.length_a   1.000
_cell.length_b   1.000
_cell.length_c   1.000
_cell.angle_alpha   90.00
_cell.angle_beta   90.00
_cell.angle_gamma   90.00
#
_symmetry.space_group_name_H-M   'P 1'
#
loop_
_entity.id
_entity.type
_entity.pdbx_description
1 polymer ?
#
loop_
_entity_poly.entity_id
_entity_poly.type
_entity_poly.pdbx_seq_one_letter_code
_entity_poly.pdbx_strand_id
1 'polypeptide(L)'
;MAQERRSGCPINLTLEQLGDRWSLIVIRDVMFGNRRSYGDLLANNEEGIASNILADRLKRLVASGLMTRSPDPSHRQKSIYSLTEAGIQLVPLLAQMCAWGLAHTHPSPLLSVRATLLVAGGPDMWEALMQELRYLHLGAPRPERSVFEEVRAAYAAAAKVS
;
A
#
# COMPACT_ATOMS: atom_id res chain seq x y z
N MET A 1 -14.61 -21.07 13.20
CA MET A 1 -13.89 -22.27 12.71
C MET A 1 -12.56 -21.78 12.17
N ALA A 2 -11.43 -22.31 12.62
CA ALA A 2 -10.15 -22.01 11.98
C ALA A 2 -10.25 -22.53 10.54
N GLN A 3 -10.09 -21.65 9.56
CA GLN A 3 -10.05 -22.04 8.15
C GLN A 3 -8.98 -23.13 8.02
N GLU A 4 -9.36 -24.31 7.54
CA GLU A 4 -8.42 -25.40 7.26
C GLU A 4 -7.39 -24.86 6.26
N ARG A 5 -6.14 -24.68 6.70
CA ARG A 5 -5.06 -24.15 5.87
C ARG A 5 -4.87 -25.12 4.71
N ARG A 6 -4.96 -24.64 3.47
CA ARG A 6 -4.85 -25.52 2.29
C ARG A 6 -3.49 -26.22 2.23
N SER A 7 -2.45 -25.54 2.72
CA SER A 7 -1.12 -26.12 2.92
C SER A 7 -0.30 -25.31 3.94
N GLY A 8 0.81 -25.88 4.43
CA GLY A 8 1.81 -25.17 5.23
C GLY A 8 2.83 -24.36 4.42
N CYS A 9 2.67 -24.25 3.10
CA CYS A 9 3.58 -23.51 2.23
C CYS A 9 3.50 -22.00 2.52
N PRO A 10 4.60 -21.28 2.81
CA PRO A 10 4.58 -19.84 3.08
C PRO A 10 3.93 -19.02 1.96
N ILE A 11 4.16 -19.38 0.70
CA ILE A 11 3.53 -18.72 -0.45
C ILE A 11 2.01 -18.86 -0.40
N ASN A 12 1.51 -20.06 -0.12
CA ASN A 12 0.06 -20.29 0.03
C ASN A 12 -0.50 -19.48 1.22
N LEU A 13 0.20 -19.45 2.35
CA LEU A 13 -0.23 -18.70 3.53
C LEU A 13 -0.25 -17.18 3.29
N THR A 14 0.66 -16.66 2.47
CA THR A 14 0.61 -15.27 2.00
C THR A 14 -0.56 -15.04 1.06
N LEU A 15 -0.82 -15.96 0.12
CA LEU A 15 -1.97 -15.88 -0.80
C LEU A 15 -3.32 -15.98 -0.09
N GLU A 16 -3.44 -16.76 0.97
CA GLU A 16 -4.66 -16.82 1.79
C GLU A 16 -4.97 -15.47 2.45
N GLN A 17 -3.97 -14.61 2.65
CA GLN A 17 -4.13 -13.28 3.24
C GLN A 17 -4.28 -12.17 2.19
N LEU A 18 -3.55 -12.25 1.07
CA LEU A 18 -3.40 -11.16 0.10
C LEU A 18 -3.97 -11.48 -1.29
N GLY A 19 -4.18 -12.75 -1.61
CA GLY A 19 -4.46 -13.27 -2.94
C GLY A 19 -5.89 -13.06 -3.44
N ASP A 20 -6.55 -12.00 -3.01
CA ASP A 20 -7.81 -11.56 -3.58
C ASP A 20 -7.63 -10.27 -4.40
N ARG A 21 -8.62 -9.97 -5.24
CA ARG A 21 -8.57 -8.85 -6.20
C ARG A 21 -8.30 -7.47 -5.57
N TRP A 22 -8.63 -7.27 -4.29
CA TRP A 22 -8.71 -5.94 -3.70
C TRP A 22 -7.71 -5.70 -2.57
N SER A 23 -7.25 -6.75 -1.87
CA SER A 23 -6.39 -6.57 -0.69
C SER A 23 -5.10 -5.81 -0.99
N LEU A 24 -4.37 -6.18 -2.05
CA LEU A 24 -3.15 -5.47 -2.44
C LEU A 24 -3.42 -4.07 -3.03
N ILE A 25 -4.60 -3.85 -3.61
CA ILE A 25 -5.00 -2.51 -4.09
C ILE A 25 -5.24 -1.58 -2.89
N VAL A 26 -5.93 -2.05 -1.85
CA VAL A 26 -6.11 -1.28 -0.61
C VAL A 26 -4.78 -1.01 0.09
N ILE A 27 -3.92 -2.02 0.22
CA ILE A 27 -2.58 -1.84 0.80
C ILE A 27 -1.77 -0.83 -0.01
N ARG A 28 -1.77 -0.92 -1.34
CA ARG A 28 -1.10 0.04 -2.24
C ARG A 28 -1.57 1.47 -1.97
N ASP A 29 -2.87 1.67 -1.83
CA ASP A 29 -3.47 2.99 -1.65
C ASP A 29 -3.11 3.62 -0.31
N VAL A 30 -3.10 2.82 0.75
CA VAL A 30 -2.62 3.25 2.07
C VAL A 30 -1.12 3.52 2.04
N MET A 31 -0.34 2.63 1.43
CA MET A 31 1.13 2.66 1.43
C MET A 31 1.69 3.80 0.58
N PHE A 32 1.16 4.06 -0.61
CA PHE A 32 1.75 5.03 -1.53
C PHE A 32 0.93 6.31 -1.65
N GLY A 33 -0.36 6.25 -1.31
CA GLY A 33 -1.24 7.42 -1.26
C GLY A 33 -1.36 8.03 0.13
N ASN A 34 -0.84 7.36 1.17
CA ASN A 34 -1.10 7.69 2.58
C ASN A 34 -2.60 7.89 2.87
N ARG A 35 -3.46 7.14 2.15
CA ARG A 35 -4.92 7.24 2.28
C ARG A 35 -5.38 6.45 3.49
N ARG A 36 -5.61 7.15 4.59
CA ARG A 36 -5.82 6.52 5.90
C ARG A 36 -7.25 6.58 6.43
N SER A 37 -8.16 7.25 5.73
CA SER A 37 -9.57 7.26 6.09
C SER A 37 -10.40 6.47 5.09
N TYR A 38 -11.53 5.92 5.54
CA TYR A 38 -12.46 5.21 4.65
C TYR A 38 -12.94 6.09 3.49
N GLY A 39 -13.30 7.35 3.78
CA GLY A 39 -13.80 8.27 2.76
C GLY A 39 -12.74 8.61 1.71
N ASP A 40 -11.50 8.78 2.13
CA ASP A 40 -10.37 9.04 1.23
C ASP A 40 -10.07 7.84 0.33
N LEU A 41 -10.03 6.63 0.91
CA LEU A 41 -9.89 5.39 0.14
C LEU A 41 -11.04 5.18 -0.85
N LEU A 42 -12.28 5.48 -0.46
CA LEU A 42 -13.44 5.31 -1.32
C LEU A 42 -13.49 6.36 -2.45
N ALA A 43 -13.10 7.59 -2.17
CA ALA A 43 -13.14 8.68 -3.15
C ALA A 43 -12.00 8.61 -4.18
N ASN A 44 -10.83 8.08 -3.78
CA ASN A 44 -9.59 8.18 -4.55
C ASN A 44 -9.02 6.82 -4.98
N ASN A 45 -9.84 5.77 -5.03
CA ASN A 45 -9.44 4.50 -5.67
C ASN A 45 -9.74 4.54 -7.17
N GLU A 46 -8.76 4.16 -7.99
CA GLU A 46 -8.87 4.22 -9.45
C GLU A 46 -9.68 3.03 -10.01
N GLU A 47 -9.75 1.93 -9.26
CA GLU A 47 -10.35 0.67 -9.71
C GLU A 47 -11.87 0.57 -9.48
N GLY A 48 -12.49 1.58 -8.86
CA GLY A 48 -13.94 1.60 -8.62
C GLY A 48 -14.41 0.55 -7.61
N ILE A 49 -13.67 0.37 -6.51
CA ILE A 49 -14.02 -0.55 -5.43
C ILE A 49 -15.34 -0.12 -4.79
N ALA A 50 -16.35 -1.00 -4.84
CA ALA A 50 -17.63 -0.75 -4.20
C ALA A 50 -17.49 -0.58 -2.68
N SER A 51 -18.29 0.33 -2.10
CA SER A 51 -18.25 0.71 -0.69
C SER A 51 -18.28 -0.48 0.29
N ASN A 52 -19.17 -1.45 0.04
CA ASN A 52 -19.31 -2.66 0.87
C ASN A 52 -18.08 -3.58 0.75
N ILE A 53 -17.51 -3.71 -0.45
CA ILE A 53 -16.30 -4.50 -0.69
C ILE A 53 -15.11 -3.87 0.02
N LEU A 54 -14.91 -2.56 -0.11
CA LEU A 54 -13.85 -1.84 0.60
C LEU A 54 -13.95 -2.03 2.12
N ALA A 55 -15.16 -1.92 2.68
CA ALA A 55 -15.39 -2.10 4.12
C ALA A 55 -15.04 -3.52 4.58
N ASP A 56 -15.46 -4.55 3.85
CA ASP A 56 -15.11 -5.95 4.13
C ASP A 56 -13.59 -6.18 4.05
N ARG A 57 -12.92 -5.58 3.05
CA ARG A 57 -11.46 -5.72 2.89
C ARG A 57 -10.67 -5.05 3.99
N LEU A 58 -11.03 -3.84 4.39
CA LEU A 58 -10.41 -3.18 5.53
C LEU A 58 -10.59 -4.01 6.81
N LYS A 59 -11.76 -4.61 7.03
CA LYS A 59 -12.00 -5.50 8.17
C LYS A 59 -11.07 -6.73 8.13
N ARG A 60 -10.89 -7.35 6.96
CA ARG A 60 -10.00 -8.51 6.79
C ARG A 60 -8.53 -8.18 7.00
N LEU A 61 -8.05 -7.07 6.42
CA LEU A 61 -6.66 -6.63 6.56
C LEU A 61 -6.32 -6.25 8.01
N VAL A 62 -7.29 -5.71 8.76
CA VAL A 62 -7.14 -5.49 10.21
C VAL A 62 -7.12 -6.82 10.95
N ALA A 63 -8.03 -7.75 10.63
CA ALA A 63 -8.09 -9.07 11.27
C ALA A 63 -6.84 -9.92 10.99
N SER A 64 -6.18 -9.77 9.84
CA SER A 64 -4.93 -10.45 9.51
C SER A 64 -3.70 -9.79 10.13
N GLY A 65 -3.85 -8.65 10.80
CA GLY A 65 -2.73 -7.95 11.44
C GLY A 65 -1.82 -7.19 10.47
N LEU A 66 -2.27 -6.94 9.23
CA LEU A 66 -1.55 -6.09 8.27
C LEU A 66 -1.86 -4.60 8.46
N MET A 67 -2.99 -4.31 9.12
CA MET A 67 -3.44 -2.96 9.39
C MET A 67 -4.01 -2.83 10.81
N THR A 68 -3.98 -1.62 11.34
CA THR A 68 -4.73 -1.24 12.54
C THR A 68 -5.86 -0.29 12.17
N ARG A 69 -6.88 -0.23 13.03
CA ARG A 69 -7.97 0.74 12.97
C ARG A 69 -8.06 1.46 14.31
N SER A 70 -8.00 2.77 14.29
CA SER A 70 -8.15 3.64 15.47
C SER A 70 -9.19 4.73 15.20
N PRO A 71 -9.85 5.28 16.24
CA PRO A 71 -10.70 6.45 16.05
C PRO A 71 -9.86 7.67 15.67
N ASP A 72 -10.40 8.54 14.82
CA ASP A 72 -9.77 9.82 14.50
C ASP A 72 -9.91 10.77 15.71
N PRO A 73 -8.80 11.32 16.25
CA PRO A 73 -8.85 12.24 17.38
C PRO A 73 -9.65 13.51 17.10
N SER A 74 -9.69 13.96 15.84
CA SER A 74 -10.38 15.19 15.42
C SER A 74 -11.87 14.95 15.15
N HIS A 75 -12.26 13.72 14.83
CA HIS A 75 -13.63 13.40 14.44
C HIS A 75 -14.01 11.97 14.84
N ARG A 76 -14.63 11.77 16.00
CA ARG A 76 -14.90 10.44 16.61
C ARG A 76 -15.56 9.40 15.69
N GLN A 77 -16.37 9.82 14.70
CA GLN A 77 -16.99 8.89 13.75
C GLN A 77 -16.05 8.43 12.60
N LYS A 78 -14.93 9.12 12.38
CA LYS A 78 -13.92 8.73 11.40
C LYS A 78 -12.96 7.74 12.04
N SER A 79 -12.53 6.76 11.26
CA SER A 79 -11.49 5.82 11.64
C SER A 79 -10.24 6.08 10.81
N ILE A 80 -9.09 6.03 11.48
CA ILE A 80 -7.77 6.06 10.87
C ILE A 80 -7.28 4.62 10.76
N TYR A 81 -6.99 4.22 9.53
CA TYR A 81 -6.35 2.98 9.17
C TYR A 81 -4.85 3.21 9.04
N SER A 82 -4.04 2.31 9.60
CA SER A 82 -2.58 2.41 9.53
C SER A 82 -1.99 1.06 9.21
N LEU A 83 -0.89 1.02 8.45
CA LEU A 83 -0.14 -0.22 8.26
C LEU A 83 0.49 -0.65 9.58
N THR A 84 0.55 -1.96 9.82
CA THR A 84 1.43 -2.54 10.84
C THR A 84 2.84 -2.70 10.28
N GLU A 85 3.80 -3.07 11.11
CA GLU A 85 5.14 -3.44 10.63
C GLU A 85 5.08 -4.54 9.56
N ALA A 86 4.24 -5.56 9.76
CA ALA A 86 4.03 -6.61 8.76
C ALA A 86 3.44 -6.08 7.44
N GLY A 87 2.55 -5.08 7.50
CA GLY A 87 2.03 -4.40 6.31
C GLY A 87 3.09 -3.55 5.60
N ILE A 88 3.98 -2.89 6.35
CA ILE A 88 5.09 -2.09 5.81
C ILE A 88 6.12 -3.00 5.11
N GLN A 89 6.41 -4.16 5.67
CA GLN A 89 7.33 -5.15 5.09
C GLN A 89 6.86 -5.74 3.75
N LEU A 90 5.65 -5.39 3.27
CA LEU A 90 5.19 -5.71 1.92
C LEU A 90 5.77 -4.79 0.84
N VAL A 91 6.51 -3.72 1.19
CA VAL A 91 7.13 -2.81 0.22
C VAL A 91 7.96 -3.56 -0.85
N PRO A 92 8.91 -4.45 -0.49
CA PRO A 92 9.69 -5.17 -1.50
C PRO A 92 8.82 -6.08 -2.38
N LEU A 93 7.78 -6.70 -1.81
CA LEU A 93 6.85 -7.54 -2.56
C LEU A 93 6.10 -6.71 -3.62
N LEU A 94 5.57 -5.54 -3.25
CA LEU A 94 4.89 -4.64 -4.17
C LEU A 94 5.85 -4.06 -5.22
N ALA A 95 7.09 -3.75 -4.86
CA ALA A 95 8.10 -3.29 -5.80
C ALA A 95 8.42 -4.36 -6.87
N GLN A 96 8.52 -5.63 -6.47
CA GLN A 96 8.73 -6.74 -7.40
C GLN A 96 7.50 -7.00 -8.28
N MET A 97 6.29 -6.88 -7.72
CA MET A 97 5.06 -6.91 -8.53
C MET A 97 5.03 -5.77 -9.56
N CYS A 98 5.47 -4.56 -9.19
CA CYS A 98 5.62 -3.45 -10.11
C CYS A 98 6.62 -3.75 -11.23
N ALA A 99 7.80 -4.31 -10.91
CA ALA A 99 8.79 -4.71 -11.90
C ALA A 99 8.21 -5.70 -12.93
N TRP A 100 7.50 -6.72 -12.44
CA TRP A 100 6.84 -7.70 -13.31
C TRP A 100 5.75 -7.05 -14.17
N GLY A 101 4.93 -6.17 -13.58
CA GLY A 101 3.87 -5.44 -14.31
C GLY A 101 4.43 -4.55 -15.43
N LEU A 102 5.52 -3.81 -15.16
CA LEU A 102 6.21 -3.00 -16.17
C LEU A 102 6.69 -3.84 -17.35
N ALA A 103 7.18 -5.06 -17.09
CA ALA A 103 7.71 -5.94 -18.12
C ALA A 103 6.62 -6.65 -18.95
N HIS A 104 5.41 -6.86 -18.40
CA HIS A 104 4.45 -7.81 -18.98
C HIS A 104 3.04 -7.28 -19.22
N THR A 105 2.65 -6.10 -18.71
CA THR A 105 1.25 -5.64 -18.77
C THR A 105 1.02 -4.32 -19.50
N HIS A 106 2.04 -3.76 -20.16
CA HIS A 106 1.97 -2.49 -20.89
C HIS A 106 1.21 -1.37 -20.13
N PRO A 107 1.62 -1.06 -18.88
CA PRO A 107 0.93 -0.06 -18.08
C PRO A 107 1.04 1.35 -18.67
N SER A 108 0.14 2.25 -18.27
CA SER A 108 0.21 3.64 -18.73
C SER A 108 1.52 4.30 -18.25
N PRO A 109 2.15 5.18 -19.06
CA PRO A 109 3.39 5.83 -18.66
C PRO A 109 3.26 6.62 -17.34
N LEU A 110 2.14 7.33 -17.16
CA LEU A 110 1.88 8.12 -15.96
C LEU A 110 1.78 7.23 -14.71
N LEU A 111 1.01 6.13 -14.76
CA LEU A 111 0.88 5.23 -13.61
C LEU A 111 2.16 4.42 -13.34
N SER A 112 3.08 4.39 -14.31
CA SER A 112 4.38 3.71 -14.20
C SER A 112 5.44 4.53 -13.47
N VAL A 113 5.29 5.85 -13.31
CA VAL A 113 6.33 6.73 -12.72
C VAL A 113 6.85 6.21 -11.38
N ARG A 114 5.93 5.94 -10.44
CA ARG A 114 6.28 5.39 -9.12
C ARG A 114 6.88 3.99 -9.20
N ALA A 115 6.32 3.13 -10.06
CA ALA A 115 6.83 1.77 -10.25
C ALA A 115 8.28 1.82 -10.76
N THR A 116 8.57 2.64 -11.76
CA THR A 116 9.92 2.82 -12.33
C THR A 116 10.89 3.32 -11.28
N LEU A 117 10.50 4.32 -10.47
CA LEU A 117 11.35 4.80 -9.37
C LEU A 117 11.67 3.72 -8.34
N LEU A 118 10.67 3.00 -7.86
CA LEU A 118 10.87 1.95 -6.86
C LEU A 118 11.76 0.82 -7.40
N VAL A 119 11.58 0.43 -8.66
CA VAL A 119 12.39 -0.61 -9.29
C VAL A 119 13.83 -0.14 -9.50
N ALA A 120 14.03 1.07 -10.00
CA ALA A 120 15.37 1.64 -10.22
C ALA A 120 16.11 1.94 -8.92
N GLY A 121 15.39 2.38 -7.88
CA GLY A 121 15.95 2.72 -6.57
C GLY A 121 16.32 1.50 -5.72
N GLY A 122 15.77 0.32 -6.05
CA GLY A 122 16.15 -0.95 -5.44
C GLY A 122 16.00 -1.01 -3.91
N PRO A 123 16.73 -1.93 -3.24
CA PRO A 123 16.63 -2.15 -1.80
C PRO A 123 16.81 -0.89 -0.94
N ASP A 124 17.71 0.02 -1.33
CA ASP A 124 17.98 1.25 -0.58
C ASP A 124 16.77 2.19 -0.57
N MET A 125 16.09 2.34 -1.72
CA MET A 125 14.85 3.12 -1.78
C MET A 125 13.71 2.41 -1.04
N TRP A 126 13.64 1.08 -1.07
CA TRP A 126 12.61 0.33 -0.34
C TRP A 126 12.78 0.49 1.17
N GLU A 127 14.00 0.42 1.68
CA GLU A 127 14.26 0.66 3.10
C GLU A 127 13.94 2.11 3.49
N ALA A 128 14.32 3.09 2.68
CA ALA A 128 13.95 4.48 2.91
C ALA A 128 12.43 4.68 2.96
N LEU A 129 11.69 4.03 2.04
CA LEU A 129 10.23 4.07 2.04
C LEU A 129 9.66 3.40 3.30
N MET A 130 10.19 2.25 3.70
CA MET A 130 9.74 1.57 4.92
C MET A 130 9.99 2.43 6.17
N GLN A 131 11.12 3.13 6.28
CA GLN A 131 11.37 4.08 7.37
C GLN A 131 10.35 5.23 7.38
N GLU A 132 10.05 5.79 6.21
CA GLU A 132 9.03 6.83 6.08
C GLU A 132 7.63 6.34 6.45
N LEU A 133 7.27 5.11 6.06
CA LEU A 133 6.01 4.49 6.47
C LEU A 133 5.96 4.23 7.99
N ARG A 134 7.07 3.83 8.61
CA ARG A 134 7.13 3.67 10.08
C ARG A 134 6.91 5.01 10.79
N TYR A 135 7.46 6.11 10.26
CA TYR A 135 7.16 7.46 10.75
C TYR A 135 5.66 7.77 10.64
N LEU A 136 5.05 7.54 9.49
CA LEU A 136 3.65 7.87 9.23
C LEU A 136 2.64 7.00 10.00
N HIS A 137 2.91 5.70 10.12
CA HIS A 137 1.93 4.72 10.61
C HIS A 137 2.19 4.25 12.04
N LEU A 138 3.44 4.24 12.49
CA LEU A 138 3.84 3.64 13.77
C LEU A 138 4.44 4.65 14.76
N GLY A 139 4.55 5.94 14.39
CA GLY A 139 5.10 6.97 15.26
C GLY A 139 6.63 6.87 15.46
N ALA A 140 7.35 6.25 14.52
CA ALA A 140 8.80 6.26 14.51
C ALA A 140 9.35 7.70 14.28
N PRO A 141 10.64 7.97 14.51
CA PRO A 141 11.24 9.26 14.16
C PRO A 141 11.13 9.57 12.67
N ARG A 142 11.04 10.87 12.33
CA ARG A 142 11.00 11.32 10.93
C ARG A 142 12.33 10.99 10.23
N PRO A 143 12.31 10.33 9.06
CA PRO A 143 13.53 10.07 8.29
C PRO A 143 14.08 11.35 7.66
N GLU A 144 15.38 11.36 7.36
CA GLU A 144 16.04 12.46 6.64
C GLU A 144 15.62 12.51 5.16
N ARG A 145 15.38 11.34 4.56
CA ARG A 145 14.95 11.16 3.17
C ARG A 145 13.43 10.95 3.10
N SER A 146 12.78 11.54 2.10
CA SER A 146 11.36 11.30 1.81
C SER A 146 11.19 10.73 0.41
N VAL A 147 10.85 9.45 0.34
CA VAL A 147 10.51 8.76 -0.91
C VAL A 147 9.18 9.30 -1.47
N PHE A 148 8.25 9.70 -0.61
CA PHE A 148 7.01 10.36 -1.06
C PHE A 148 7.28 11.65 -1.84
N GLU A 149 8.20 12.50 -1.37
CA GLU A 149 8.56 13.73 -2.08
C GLU A 149 9.33 13.46 -3.39
N GLU A 150 10.23 12.46 -3.41
CA GLU A 150 10.91 12.03 -4.64
C GLU A 150 9.91 11.55 -5.70
N VAL A 151 8.93 10.74 -5.30
CA VAL A 151 7.86 10.26 -6.18
C VAL A 151 7.00 11.43 -6.67
N ARG A 152 6.61 12.36 -5.80
CA ARG A 152 5.84 13.56 -6.17
C ARG A 152 6.58 14.42 -7.19
N ALA A 153 7.89 14.62 -6.99
CA ALA A 153 8.74 15.36 -7.91
C ALA A 153 8.81 14.68 -9.29
N ALA A 154 8.92 13.35 -9.33
CA ALA A 154 8.94 12.62 -10.59
C ALA A 154 7.60 12.67 -11.34
N TYR A 155 6.47 12.59 -10.63
CA TYR A 155 5.15 12.81 -11.26
C TYR A 155 5.03 14.21 -11.86
N ALA A 156 5.48 15.24 -11.14
CA ALA A 156 5.48 16.62 -11.62
C ALA A 156 6.39 16.82 -12.84
N ALA A 157 7.52 16.11 -12.92
CA ALA A 157 8.39 16.13 -14.09
C ALA A 157 7.74 15.43 -15.30
N ALA A 158 7.14 14.25 -15.12
CA ALA A 158 6.46 13.51 -16.18
C ALA A 158 5.27 14.27 -16.78
N ALA A 159 4.50 14.96 -15.94
CA ALA A 159 3.36 15.78 -16.36
C ALA A 159 3.74 17.01 -17.21
N LYS A 160 4.99 17.48 -17.16
CA LYS A 160 5.47 18.61 -17.97
C LYS A 160 5.93 18.20 -19.38
N VAL A 161 6.15 16.90 -19.61
CA VAL A 161 6.66 16.34 -20.87
C VAL A 161 5.53 15.77 -21.75
N SER A 162 4.32 15.66 -21.19
CA SER A 162 3.10 15.18 -21.85
C SER A 162 2.26 16.35 -22.37
#